data_AF-A0A0G2FLN5-F1
#
_entry.id   AF-A0A0G2FLN5-F1
#
_cell.length_a   1.000
_cell.length_b   1.000
_cell.length_c   1.000
_cell.angle_alpha   90.00
_cell.angle_beta   90.00
_cell.angle_gamma   90.00
#
_symmetry.space_group_name_H-M   'P 1'
#
loop_
_entity.id
_entity.type
_entity.pdbx_description
1 polymer ?
#
loop_
_entity_poly.entity_id
_entity_poly.type
_entity_poly.pdbx_seq_one_letter_code
_entity_poly.pdbx_strand_id
1 'polypeptide(L)'
;MKIQIPALVSLALGLNGLANAACGGFDLGVTEPKALGDDMAQYKIYDSSCTLSQDLTLNSTTGHCDSQYFICRPLTTEIYAYDDPVTGLAYACVDNPEGSETCAEEDEVNLCCNLGYPPDSDEPIYN
;
A
#
# COMPACT_ATOMS: atom_id res chain seq x y z
N MET A 1 24.14 -52.17 13.09
CA MET A 1 22.68 -52.09 13.35
C MET A 1 22.36 -50.62 13.57
N LYS A 2 21.73 -49.95 12.59
CA LYS A 2 21.40 -48.52 12.65
C LYS A 2 20.01 -48.37 13.27
N ILE A 3 19.89 -47.57 14.33
CA ILE A 3 18.62 -47.19 14.95
C ILE A 3 18.27 -45.81 14.41
N GLN A 4 17.17 -45.72 13.66
CA GLN A 4 16.48 -44.47 13.32
C GLN A 4 15.35 -44.21 14.32
N ILE A 5 14.69 -43.04 14.20
CA ILE A 5 13.33 -42.62 14.67
C ILE A 5 13.40 -41.39 15.61
N PRO A 6 12.55 -40.35 15.48
CA PRO A 6 12.00 -39.70 14.29
C PRO A 6 12.12 -38.14 14.36
N ALA A 7 11.99 -37.46 13.22
CA ALA A 7 11.80 -36.02 13.19
C ALA A 7 10.33 -35.67 13.50
N LEU A 8 10.11 -34.81 14.50
CA LEU A 8 8.83 -34.17 14.78
C LEU A 8 8.55 -33.12 13.68
N VAL A 9 7.50 -33.36 12.89
CA VAL A 9 6.97 -32.38 11.94
C VAL A 9 5.96 -31.51 12.69
N SER A 10 6.33 -30.27 12.98
CA SER A 10 5.41 -29.25 13.48
C SER A 10 4.61 -28.69 12.31
N LEU A 11 3.31 -29.00 12.23
CA LEU A 11 2.37 -28.26 11.39
C LEU A 11 2.13 -26.90 12.05
N ALA A 12 2.75 -25.85 11.51
CA ALA A 12 2.30 -24.49 11.77
C ALA A 12 1.01 -24.27 10.96
N LEU A 13 -0.12 -24.26 11.65
CA LEU A 13 -1.37 -23.74 11.10
C LEU A 13 -1.20 -22.22 11.02
N GLY A 14 -0.82 -21.74 9.84
CA GLY A 14 -0.91 -20.32 9.54
C GLY A 14 -2.37 -19.89 9.68
N LEU A 15 -2.67 -19.11 10.72
CA LEU A 15 -3.85 -18.27 10.71
C LEU A 15 -3.62 -17.27 9.57
N ASN A 16 -4.18 -17.57 8.41
CA ASN A 16 -4.35 -16.55 7.39
C ASN A 16 -5.33 -15.55 8.00
N GLY A 17 -4.81 -14.41 8.48
CA GLY A 17 -5.62 -13.25 8.79
C GLY A 17 -6.60 -13.06 7.64
N LEU A 18 -7.87 -12.83 7.97
CA LEU A 18 -8.92 -12.63 6.98
C LEU A 18 -8.57 -11.39 6.17
N ALA A 19 -7.88 -11.57 5.05
CA ALA A 19 -7.61 -10.50 4.10
C ALA A 19 -8.98 -10.08 3.54
N ASN A 20 -9.50 -8.95 4.01
CA ASN A 20 -10.58 -8.27 3.35
C ASN A 20 -9.96 -7.64 2.11
N ALA A 21 -10.50 -7.86 0.92
CA ALA A 21 -9.94 -7.32 -0.32
C ALA A 21 -9.57 -5.83 -0.16
N ALA A 22 -8.39 -5.43 -0.64
CA ALA A 22 -7.98 -4.04 -0.61
C ALA A 22 -8.81 -3.31 -1.66
N CYS A 23 -9.55 -2.28 -1.25
CA CYS A 23 -10.19 -1.34 -2.13
C CYS A 23 -11.06 -2.02 -3.19
N GLY A 24 -12.19 -2.60 -2.78
CA GLY A 24 -13.10 -3.28 -3.69
C GLY A 24 -13.43 -2.44 -4.94
N GLY A 25 -12.98 -2.89 -6.12
CA GLY A 25 -13.17 -2.17 -7.40
C GLY A 25 -12.02 -1.24 -7.80
N PHE A 26 -10.90 -1.28 -7.09
CA PHE A 26 -9.65 -0.59 -7.44
C PHE A 26 -8.54 -1.59 -7.75
N ASP A 27 -7.45 -1.12 -8.35
CA ASP A 27 -6.28 -1.94 -8.69
C ASP A 27 -5.34 -2.13 -7.51
N LEU A 28 -5.13 -1.06 -6.71
CA LEU A 28 -4.17 -1.02 -5.61
C LEU A 28 -4.77 -0.38 -4.35
N GLY A 29 -4.24 -0.78 -3.20
CA GLY A 29 -4.45 -0.13 -1.90
C GLY A 29 -3.12 0.37 -1.32
N VAL A 30 -3.11 1.57 -0.75
CA VAL A 30 -1.95 2.17 -0.06
C VAL A 30 -2.27 2.31 1.41
N THR A 31 -1.36 1.86 2.28
CA THR A 31 -1.55 1.97 3.72
C THR A 31 -1.29 3.37 4.25
N GLU A 32 -1.74 3.62 5.49
CA GLU A 32 -1.16 4.71 6.28
C GLU A 32 0.36 4.55 6.44
N PRO A 33 1.11 5.66 6.57
CA PRO A 33 2.51 5.61 6.95
C PRO A 33 2.68 5.02 8.35
N LYS A 34 3.40 3.90 8.46
CA LYS A 34 3.88 3.38 9.74
C LYS A 34 5.23 3.98 10.07
N ALA A 35 5.34 4.70 11.18
CA ALA A 35 6.64 5.21 11.64
C ALA A 35 7.56 4.04 12.02
N LEU A 36 8.79 4.05 11.50
CA LEU A 36 9.81 3.04 11.79
C LEU A 36 10.84 3.52 12.83
N GLY A 37 10.84 4.81 13.15
CA GLY A 37 11.93 5.47 13.88
C GLY A 37 12.95 6.10 12.94
N ASP A 38 13.92 6.84 13.49
CA ASP A 38 15.03 7.47 12.76
C ASP A 38 14.59 8.31 11.53
N ASP A 39 13.48 9.04 11.67
CA ASP A 39 12.88 9.84 10.61
C ASP A 39 12.52 9.03 9.34
N MET A 40 12.09 7.79 9.51
CA MET A 40 11.61 6.92 8.42
C MET A 40 10.14 6.52 8.62
N ALA A 41 9.41 6.45 7.51
CA ALA A 41 8.04 5.96 7.44
C ALA A 41 7.92 4.86 6.37
N GLN A 42 7.12 3.84 6.68
CA GLN A 42 6.80 2.74 5.78
C GLN A 42 5.41 2.90 5.19
N TYR A 43 5.32 2.78 3.88
CA TYR A 43 4.06 2.63 3.14
C TYR A 43 4.08 1.26 2.47
N LYS A 44 2.97 0.54 2.57
CA LYS A 44 2.80 -0.72 1.84
C LYS A 44 1.75 -0.52 0.75
N ILE A 45 2.04 -1.10 -0.41
CA ILE A 45 1.15 -1.11 -1.55
C ILE A 45 0.68 -2.54 -1.74
N TYR A 46 -0.63 -2.73 -1.65
CA TYR A 46 -1.29 -4.00 -1.88
C TYR A 46 -1.99 -3.99 -3.24
N ASP A 47 -2.09 -5.14 -3.88
CA ASP A 47 -3.05 -5.32 -4.97
C ASP A 47 -4.47 -5.51 -4.43
N SER A 48 -5.45 -5.55 -5.33
CA SER A 48 -6.86 -5.80 -5.03
C SER A 48 -7.15 -7.13 -4.33
N SER A 49 -6.20 -8.08 -4.33
CA SER A 49 -6.30 -9.36 -3.63
C SER A 49 -5.57 -9.34 -2.28
N CYS A 50 -5.17 -8.17 -1.79
CA CYS A 50 -4.35 -8.00 -0.58
C CYS A 50 -3.01 -8.73 -0.61
N THR A 51 -2.45 -8.95 -1.79
CA THR A 51 -1.06 -9.38 -1.94
C THR A 51 -0.17 -8.15 -1.87
N LEU A 52 0.87 -8.21 -1.04
CA LEU A 52 1.85 -7.14 -0.95
C LEU A 52 2.58 -7.01 -2.30
N SER A 53 2.36 -5.89 -2.98
CA SER A 53 3.02 -5.55 -4.23
C SER A 53 4.36 -4.85 -3.95
N GLN A 54 4.35 -3.86 -3.05
CA GLN A 54 5.53 -3.07 -2.71
C GLN A 54 5.58 -2.70 -1.23
N ASP A 55 6.80 -2.58 -0.72
CA ASP A 55 7.10 -2.09 0.63
C ASP A 55 8.08 -0.90 0.50
N LEU A 56 7.56 0.31 0.70
CA LEU A 56 8.27 1.57 0.46
C LEU A 56 8.67 2.17 1.80
N THR A 57 9.98 2.39 1.97
CA THR A 57 10.50 3.10 3.15
C THR A 57 11.00 4.47 2.72
N LEU A 58 10.37 5.52 3.25
CA LEU A 58 10.62 6.92 2.90
C LEU A 58 11.17 7.69 4.10
N ASN A 59 11.96 8.73 3.83
CA ASN A 59 12.36 9.67 4.86
C ASN A 59 11.16 10.57 5.22
N SER A 60 10.76 10.56 6.49
CA SER A 60 9.61 11.33 6.98
C SER A 60 9.90 12.82 7.17
N THR A 61 11.18 13.24 7.16
CA THR A 61 11.54 14.67 7.20
C THR A 61 11.27 15.36 5.87
N THR A 62 11.59 14.72 4.74
CA THR A 62 11.20 15.21 3.41
C THR A 62 9.74 14.91 3.11
N GLY A 63 9.22 13.80 3.64
CA GLY A 63 7.83 13.40 3.46
C GLY A 63 7.58 12.72 2.10
N HIS A 64 6.39 12.16 1.94
CA HIS A 64 6.02 11.36 0.76
C HIS A 64 5.89 12.19 -0.52
N CYS A 65 5.51 13.47 -0.44
CA CYS A 65 5.37 14.34 -1.60
C CYS A 65 6.70 14.72 -2.27
N ASP A 66 7.81 14.59 -1.55
CA ASP A 66 9.18 14.80 -2.08
C ASP A 66 9.80 13.48 -2.58
N SER A 67 9.07 12.36 -2.48
CA SER A 67 9.51 11.07 -3.00
C SER A 67 9.24 10.94 -4.50
N GLN A 68 9.91 9.99 -5.14
CA GLN A 68 9.64 9.63 -6.54
C GLN A 68 8.38 8.75 -6.72
N TYR A 69 7.73 8.36 -5.62
CA TYR A 69 6.66 7.37 -5.65
C TYR A 69 5.26 7.98 -5.54
N PHE A 70 5.13 9.11 -4.85
CA PHE A 70 3.83 9.73 -4.59
C PHE A 70 3.77 11.12 -5.19
N ILE A 71 2.70 11.37 -5.92
CA ILE A 71 2.35 12.70 -6.41
C ILE A 71 1.28 13.27 -5.49
N CYS A 72 1.53 14.44 -4.94
CA CYS A 72 0.58 15.13 -4.06
C CYS A 72 -0.20 16.20 -4.82
N ARG A 73 -1.39 16.54 -4.30
CA ARG A 73 -2.16 17.67 -4.82
C ARG A 73 -1.37 18.98 -4.66
N PRO A 74 -1.48 19.93 -5.59
CA PRO A 74 -0.83 21.22 -5.47
C PRO A 74 -1.18 21.89 -4.13
N LEU A 75 -0.15 22.37 -3.42
CA LEU A 75 -0.26 23.09 -2.15
C LEU A 75 -0.80 22.28 -0.96
N THR A 76 -0.96 20.95 -1.07
CA THR A 76 -1.32 20.08 0.06
C THR A 76 -0.30 18.95 0.23
N THR A 77 -0.43 18.20 1.33
CA THR A 77 0.34 16.97 1.57
C THR A 77 -0.48 15.72 1.26
N GLU A 78 -1.60 15.85 0.56
CA GLU A 78 -2.49 14.74 0.26
C GLU A 78 -1.99 14.02 -0.99
N ILE A 79 -1.76 12.72 -0.87
CA ILE A 79 -1.39 11.87 -2.00
C ILE A 79 -2.57 11.84 -2.96
N TYR A 80 -2.29 12.19 -4.21
CA TYR A 80 -3.24 12.14 -5.32
C TYR A 80 -2.95 10.97 -6.27
N ALA A 81 -1.69 10.54 -6.35
CA ALA A 81 -1.33 9.41 -7.18
C ALA A 81 -0.09 8.68 -6.68
N TYR A 82 0.05 7.46 -7.17
CA TYR A 82 1.19 6.58 -6.97
C TYR A 82 1.84 6.24 -8.32
N ASP A 83 3.13 6.55 -8.45
CA ASP A 83 3.98 6.14 -9.57
C ASP A 83 4.74 4.88 -9.17
N ASP A 84 4.40 3.76 -9.80
CA ASP A 84 5.05 2.48 -9.54
C ASP A 84 6.42 2.43 -10.25
N PRO A 85 7.54 2.40 -9.49
CA PRO A 85 8.88 2.38 -10.06
C PRO A 85 9.22 1.05 -10.75
N VAL A 86 8.52 -0.04 -10.42
CA VAL A 86 8.80 -1.38 -10.97
C VAL A 86 8.11 -1.58 -12.31
N THR A 87 6.86 -1.16 -12.43
CA THR A 87 6.09 -1.30 -13.67
C THR A 87 6.16 -0.07 -14.57
N GLY A 88 6.47 1.11 -14.02
CA GLY A 88 6.41 2.40 -14.71
C GLY A 88 4.99 2.92 -14.94
N LEU A 89 4.00 2.33 -14.27
CA LEU A 89 2.60 2.74 -14.36
C LEU A 89 2.26 3.77 -13.27
N ALA A 90 1.31 4.65 -13.59
CA ALA A 90 0.81 5.69 -12.69
C ALA A 90 -0.65 5.41 -12.34
N TYR A 91 -0.98 5.51 -11.05
CA TYR A 91 -2.28 5.20 -10.49
C TYR A 91 -2.86 6.43 -9.80
N ALA A 92 -4.04 6.88 -10.20
CA ALA A 92 -4.77 7.90 -9.46
C ALA A 92 -5.36 7.30 -8.19
N CYS A 93 -5.20 8.00 -7.07
CA CYS A 93 -5.62 7.56 -5.75
C CYS A 93 -6.73 8.46 -5.21
N VAL A 94 -7.63 7.86 -4.45
CA VAL A 94 -8.66 8.52 -3.65
C VAL A 94 -8.63 7.96 -2.24
N ASP A 95 -9.17 8.71 -1.27
CA ASP A 95 -9.39 8.18 0.08
C ASP A 95 -10.23 6.91 0.02
N ASN A 96 -9.91 5.94 0.88
CA ASN A 96 -10.60 4.66 0.94
C ASN A 96 -12.11 4.90 1.16
N PRO A 97 -12.99 4.57 0.19
CA PRO A 97 -14.41 4.83 0.30
C PRO A 97 -15.11 4.00 1.38
N GLU A 98 -14.55 2.83 1.72
CA GLU A 98 -15.04 1.95 2.79
C GLU A 98 -14.44 2.34 4.17
N GLY A 99 -13.37 3.14 4.16
CA GLY A 99 -12.82 3.84 5.32
C GLY A 99 -12.14 2.97 6.39
N SER A 100 -12.07 1.65 6.26
CA SER A 100 -11.36 0.77 7.22
C SER A 100 -11.08 -0.64 6.69
N GLU A 101 -10.55 -0.75 5.46
CA GLU A 101 -10.10 -2.05 4.95
C GLU A 101 -8.68 -2.38 5.45
N THR A 102 -8.43 -3.67 5.67
CA THR A 102 -7.14 -4.18 6.17
C THR A 102 -6.71 -5.39 5.35
N CYS A 103 -5.48 -5.34 4.83
CA CYS A 103 -4.90 -6.47 4.09
C CYS A 103 -4.08 -7.43 4.96
N ALA A 104 -3.50 -6.90 6.04
CA ALA A 104 -2.90 -7.66 7.12
C ALA A 104 -3.35 -7.08 8.47
N GLU A 105 -3.11 -7.79 9.57
CA GLU A 105 -3.65 -7.44 10.90
C GLU A 105 -3.36 -5.99 11.34
N GLU A 106 -2.27 -5.38 10.87
CA GLU A 106 -1.87 -4.01 11.22
C GLU A 106 -1.79 -3.06 10.01
N ASP A 107 -2.15 -3.51 8.81
CA ASP A 107 -1.96 -2.76 7.58
C ASP A 107 -3.31 -2.22 7.10
N GLU A 108 -3.71 -1.08 7.68
CA GLU A 108 -4.90 -0.32 7.31
C GLU A 108 -4.69 0.41 5.99
N VAL A 109 -5.60 0.19 5.05
CA VAL A 109 -5.57 0.78 3.71
C VAL A 109 -6.35 2.09 3.72
N ASN A 110 -5.67 3.19 3.45
CA ASN A 110 -6.26 4.54 3.47
C ASN A 110 -6.50 5.13 2.10
N LEU A 111 -5.78 4.67 1.08
CA LEU A 111 -5.98 5.14 -0.29
C LEU A 111 -6.24 3.97 -1.21
N CYS A 112 -7.15 4.18 -2.14
CA CYS A 112 -7.52 3.25 -3.18
C CYS A 112 -7.17 3.83 -4.53
N CYS A 113 -6.40 3.09 -5.33
CA CYS A 113 -5.83 3.61 -6.56
C CYS A 113 -6.20 2.75 -7.77
N ASN A 114 -6.51 3.40 -8.88
CA ASN A 114 -6.80 2.77 -10.16
C ASN A 114 -5.80 3.22 -11.21
N LEU A 115 -5.53 2.34 -12.15
CA LEU A 115 -4.64 2.62 -13.27
C LEU A 115 -5.18 3.80 -14.06
N GLY A 116 -4.33 4.80 -14.26
CA GLY A 116 -4.69 6.04 -14.91
C GLY A 116 -4.68 7.21 -13.94
N TYR A 117 -3.54 7.87 -13.86
CA TYR A 117 -3.49 9.32 -13.62
C TYR A 117 -4.33 10.01 -14.72
N PRO A 118 -5.14 11.06 -14.48
CA PRO A 118 -5.88 11.63 -15.60
C PRO A 118 -4.89 12.11 -16.66
N PRO A 119 -4.97 11.62 -17.91
CA PRO A 119 -4.45 12.37 -19.02
C PRO A 119 -5.30 13.65 -19.09
N ASP A 120 -4.70 14.80 -18.87
CA ASP A 120 -5.28 16.12 -19.16
C ASP A 120 -6.52 16.55 -18.35
N SER A 121 -6.35 16.88 -17.07
CA SER A 121 -7.23 17.88 -16.44
C SER A 121 -6.41 19.06 -15.92
N ASP A 122 -6.16 20.01 -16.82
CA ASP A 122 -5.88 21.42 -16.49
C ASP A 122 -7.07 22.12 -15.77
N GLU A 123 -8.08 21.39 -15.29
CA GLU A 123 -9.17 21.94 -14.51
C GLU A 123 -9.07 21.50 -13.03
N PRO A 124 -9.02 22.45 -12.08
CA PRO A 124 -9.19 22.14 -10.67
C PRO A 124 -10.62 21.65 -10.44
N ILE A 125 -10.77 20.47 -9.83
CA ILE A 125 -12.06 20.01 -9.32
C ILE A 125 -12.45 20.88 -8.13
N TYR A 126 -13.13 22.00 -8.41
CA TYR A 126 -13.97 22.69 -7.44
C TYR A 126 -15.32 21.97 -7.39
N ASN A 127 -15.64 21.37 -6.25
CA ASN A 127 -17.05 21.18 -5.86
C ASN A 127 -17.59 22.49 -5.30
#